data_AF-A0A3D5BUJ7-F1
#
_entry.id   AF-A0A3D5BUJ7-F1
#
_cell.length_a   1.000
_cell.length_b   1.000
_cell.length_c   1.000
_cell.angle_alpha   90.00
_cell.angle_beta   90.00
_cell.angle_gamma   90.00
#
_symmetry.space_group_name_H-M   'P 1'
#
loop_
_entity.id
_entity.type
_entity.pdbx_description
1 polymer ?
#
loop_
_entity_poly.entity_id
_entity_poly.type
_entity_poly.pdbx_seq_one_letter_code
_entity_poly.pdbx_strand_id
1 'polypeptide(L)'
;MFSHAITRFPGPDYPQGLTTSAAAAPDMDLTLSQHAAYVDCLRSLGLTVTVLPAAQGFPDACFVEDTAVVVREVGVITRPGAPS
;
A
#
# COMPACT_ATOMS: atom_id res chain seq x y z
N MET A 1 10.75 -11.07 15.58
CA MET A 1 9.73 -10.01 15.77
C MET A 1 9.97 -8.96 14.69
N PHE A 2 8.92 -8.37 14.12
CA PHE A 2 9.06 -7.28 13.15
C PHE A 2 9.31 -5.96 13.89
N SER A 3 10.06 -5.05 13.28
CA SER A 3 10.40 -3.73 13.83
C SER A 3 10.07 -2.57 12.89
N HIS A 4 9.78 -2.85 11.62
CA HIS A 4 9.54 -1.86 10.58
C HIS A 4 8.34 -2.28 9.73
N ALA A 5 7.66 -1.30 9.17
CA ALA A 5 6.69 -1.48 8.10
C ALA A 5 6.88 -0.39 7.04
N ILE A 6 6.62 -0.73 5.79
CA ILE A 6 6.58 0.22 4.68
C ILE A 6 5.13 0.24 4.19
N THR A 7 4.56 1.43 4.06
CA THR A 7 3.27 1.63 3.41
C THR A 7 3.41 2.71 2.36
N ARG A 8 2.41 2.86 1.48
CA ARG A 8 2.36 3.98 0.54
C ARG A 8 0.99 4.61 0.58
N PHE A 9 0.99 5.94 0.62
CA PHE A 9 -0.23 6.74 0.58
C PHE A 9 -1.05 6.44 -0.68
N PRO A 10 -2.37 6.15 -0.57
CA PRO A 10 -3.24 5.96 -1.73
C PRO A 10 -3.26 7.22 -2.60
N GLY A 11 -3.01 7.06 -3.90
CA GLY A 11 -3.02 8.18 -4.86
C GLY A 11 -4.43 8.66 -5.19
N PRO A 12 -4.56 9.86 -5.79
CA PRO A 12 -5.87 10.37 -6.26
C PRO A 12 -6.49 9.50 -7.36
N ASP A 13 -5.68 8.69 -8.03
CA ASP A 13 -6.03 7.74 -9.07
C ASP A 13 -6.40 6.35 -8.53
N TYR A 14 -6.34 6.11 -7.22
CA TYR A 14 -6.71 4.83 -6.57
C TYR A 14 -8.05 4.23 -7.03
N PRO A 15 -9.12 5.00 -7.30
CA PRO A 15 -10.37 4.42 -7.78
C PRO A 15 -10.29 3.75 -9.16
N GLN A 16 -9.18 3.95 -9.89
CA GLN A 16 -8.88 3.34 -11.18
C GLN A 16 -8.07 2.03 -11.05
N GLY A 17 -7.81 1.58 -9.81
CA GLY A 17 -7.07 0.35 -9.51
C GLY A 17 -7.72 -0.91 -10.06
N LEU A 18 -6.90 -1.94 -10.25
CA LEU A 18 -7.34 -3.21 -10.80
C LEU A 18 -8.31 -3.92 -9.84
N THR A 19 -9.46 -4.32 -10.36
CA THR A 19 -10.44 -5.11 -9.61
C THR A 19 -11.11 -6.13 -10.50
N THR A 20 -11.38 -7.31 -9.95
CA THR A 20 -12.24 -8.33 -10.57
C THR A 20 -13.63 -8.38 -9.91
N SER A 21 -13.90 -7.49 -8.95
CA SER A 21 -15.18 -7.38 -8.25
C SER A 21 -16.15 -6.48 -9.01
N ALA A 22 -17.45 -6.75 -8.87
CA ALA A 22 -18.52 -5.88 -9.37
C ALA A 22 -18.90 -4.76 -8.40
N ALA A 23 -18.11 -4.53 -7.35
CA ALA A 23 -18.33 -3.46 -6.39
C ALA A 23 -18.18 -2.07 -7.02
N ALA A 24 -18.79 -1.07 -6.39
CA ALA A 24 -18.56 0.33 -6.76
C ALA A 24 -17.09 0.72 -6.54
N ALA A 25 -16.65 1.75 -7.26
CA ALA A 25 -15.33 2.33 -7.07
C ALA A 25 -15.14 2.79 -5.61
N PRO A 26 -13.92 2.71 -5.05
CA PRO A 26 -13.63 3.16 -3.70
C PRO A 26 -13.97 4.64 -3.48
N ASP A 27 -14.61 4.93 -2.34
CA ASP A 27 -14.75 6.30 -1.84
C ASP A 27 -13.39 6.79 -1.32
N MET A 28 -12.92 7.93 -1.84
CA MET A 28 -11.58 8.42 -1.55
C MET A 28 -11.42 8.94 -0.11
N ASP A 29 -12.42 9.62 0.43
CA ASP A 29 -12.33 10.14 1.80
C ASP A 29 -12.29 8.97 2.80
N LEU A 30 -13.12 7.95 2.56
CA LEU A 30 -13.10 6.72 3.33
C LEU A 30 -11.78 5.98 3.18
N THR A 31 -11.27 5.82 1.95
CA THR A 31 -9.98 5.16 1.68
C THR A 31 -8.83 5.82 2.45
N LEU A 32 -8.76 7.15 2.41
CA LEU A 32 -7.70 7.90 3.10
C LEU A 32 -7.82 7.78 4.62
N SER A 33 -9.04 7.82 5.16
CA SER A 33 -9.27 7.63 6.60
C SER A 33 -8.89 6.22 7.07
N GLN A 34 -9.21 5.19 6.26
CA GLN A 34 -8.87 3.80 6.55
C GLN A 34 -7.36 3.57 6.49
N HIS A 35 -6.67 4.12 5.48
CA HIS A 35 -5.22 4.01 5.38
C HIS A 35 -4.51 4.71 6.54
N ALA A 36 -5.00 5.89 6.98
CA ALA A 36 -4.47 6.56 8.15
C ALA A 36 -4.63 5.69 9.42
N ALA A 37 -5.82 5.12 9.64
CA ALA A 37 -6.07 4.21 10.76
C ALA A 37 -5.18 2.95 10.71
N TYR A 38 -4.92 2.41 9.52
CA TYR A 38 -4.00 1.28 9.32
C TYR A 38 -2.57 1.64 9.73
N VAL A 39 -2.07 2.80 9.29
CA VAL A 39 -0.73 3.29 9.67
C VAL A 39 -0.61 3.50 11.17
N ASP A 40 -1.63 4.08 11.81
CA ASP A 40 -1.63 4.31 13.25
C ASP A 40 -1.71 3.01 14.04
N CYS A 41 -2.45 2.01 13.55
CA CYS A 41 -2.43 0.66 14.10
C CYS A 41 -1.02 0.07 14.07
N LEU A 42 -0.32 0.10 12.92
CA LEU A 42 1.06 -0.39 12.82
C LEU A 42 2.01 0.32 13.80
N ARG A 43 1.88 1.65 13.94
CA ARG A 43 2.67 2.42 14.91
C ARG A 43 2.38 2.02 16.35
N SER A 44 1.10 1.79 16.69
CA SER A 44 0.69 1.36 18.04
C SER A 44 1.22 -0.02 18.42
N LEU A 45 1.53 -0.86 17.43
CA LEU A 45 2.20 -2.15 17.62
C LEU A 45 3.72 -2.01 17.84
N GLY A 46 4.24 -0.78 17.87
CA GLY A 46 5.65 -0.48 18.11
C GLY A 46 6.54 -0.54 16.87
N LEU A 47 5.96 -0.57 15.67
CA LEU A 47 6.71 -0.58 14.41
C LEU A 47 7.15 0.84 14.02
N THR A 48 8.35 0.95 13.48
CA THR A 48 8.75 2.15 12.74
C THR A 48 8.12 2.09 11.35
N VAL A 49 7.15 2.97 11.09
CA VAL A 49 6.39 2.96 9.83
C VAL A 49 6.91 4.03 8.87
N THR A 50 7.47 3.59 7.75
CA THR A 50 7.83 4.45 6.62
C THR A 50 6.63 4.56 5.67
N VAL A 51 5.98 5.72 5.65
CA VAL A 51 4.89 6.02 4.73
C VAL A 51 5.46 6.72 3.50
N LEU A 52 5.48 6.04 2.37
CA LEU A 52 5.91 6.61 1.09
C LEU A 52 4.82 7.54 0.52
N PRO A 53 5.20 8.61 -0.21
CA PRO A 53 4.23 9.45 -0.91
C PRO A 53 3.47 8.66 -1.98
N ALA A 54 2.29 9.13 -2.35
CA ALA A 54 1.55 8.56 -3.47
C ALA A 54 2.40 8.54 -4.75
N ALA A 55 2.22 7.50 -5.57
CA ALA A 55 2.88 7.37 -6.86
C ALA A 55 1.85 7.62 -7.97
N GLN A 56 1.82 8.86 -8.48
CA GLN A 56 0.88 9.24 -9.54
C GLN A 56 1.11 8.40 -10.81
N GLY A 57 0.02 7.92 -11.41
CA GLY A 57 0.07 7.05 -12.59
C GLY A 57 0.10 5.57 -12.27
N PHE A 58 0.09 5.21 -10.98
CA PHE A 58 0.05 3.84 -10.48
C PHE A 58 -1.08 3.70 -9.44
N PRO A 59 -2.34 3.54 -9.87
CA PRO A 59 -3.52 3.48 -8.99
C PRO A 59 -3.38 2.49 -7.82
N ASP A 60 -2.75 1.34 -8.07
CA ASP A 60 -2.58 0.24 -7.12
C ASP A 60 -1.32 0.38 -6.24
N ALA A 61 -0.56 1.47 -6.35
CA ALA A 61 0.75 1.58 -5.71
C ALA A 61 0.73 1.56 -4.17
N CYS A 62 -0.43 1.74 -3.53
CA CYS A 62 -0.55 1.57 -2.08
C CYS A 62 -0.34 0.10 -1.65
N PHE A 63 -0.52 -0.87 -2.54
CA PHE A 63 -0.26 -2.29 -2.32
C PHE A 63 1.24 -2.60 -2.49
N VAL A 64 2.05 -2.05 -1.59
CA VAL A 64 3.52 -2.20 -1.64
C VAL A 64 4.00 -3.65 -1.50
N GLU A 65 3.16 -4.55 -0.99
CA GLU A 65 3.43 -5.99 -0.83
C GLU A 65 3.81 -6.67 -2.16
N ASP A 66 3.13 -6.32 -3.25
CA ASP A 66 3.36 -6.97 -4.55
C ASP A 66 4.76 -6.67 -5.11
N THR A 67 5.34 -5.52 -4.74
CA THR A 67 6.57 -5.00 -5.34
C THR A 67 7.86 -5.50 -4.67
N ALA A 68 7.76 -6.04 -3.45
CA ALA A 68 8.93 -6.51 -2.71
C ALA A 68 8.59 -7.64 -1.74
N VAL A 69 9.42 -8.69 -1.76
CA VAL A 69 9.42 -9.73 -0.72
C VAL A 69 10.63 -9.51 0.18
N VAL A 70 10.39 -9.25 1.47
CA VAL A 70 11.46 -9.00 2.45
C VAL A 70 11.51 -10.14 3.45
N VAL A 71 12.64 -10.82 3.51
CA VAL A 71 12.99 -11.77 4.56
C VAL A 71 14.15 -11.20 5.40
N ARG A 72 14.58 -11.92 6.44
CA ARG A 72 15.51 -11.38 7.44
C ARG A 72 16.83 -10.89 6.83
N GLU A 73 17.35 -11.57 5.80
CA GLU A 73 18.67 -11.30 5.23
C GLU A 73 18.61 -10.56 3.88
N VAL A 74 17.45 -10.53 3.21
CA VAL A 74 17.34 -10.01 1.84
C VAL A 74 15.96 -9.42 1.54
N GLY A 75 15.96 -8.34 0.77
CA GLY A 75 14.78 -7.84 0.07
C GLY A 75 14.90 -8.12 -1.42
N VAL A 76 13.89 -8.78 -2.00
CA VAL A 76 13.81 -9.05 -3.43
C VAL A 76 12.77 -8.12 -4.03
N ILE A 77 13.21 -7.27 -4.98
CA ILE A 77 12.28 -6.49 -5.80
C ILE A 77 11.66 -7.42 -6.83
N THR A 78 10.34 -7.46 -6.85
CA THR A 78 9.60 -8.35 -7.75
C THR A 78 9.47 -7.71 -9.13
N ARG A 79 8.89 -8.47 -10.06
CA ARG A 79 8.37 -7.96 -11.32
C ARG A 79 6.88 -8.26 -11.36
N PRO A 80 6.00 -7.27 -11.06
CA PRO A 80 4.56 -7.48 -11.03
C PRO A 80 4.04 -8.13 -12.32
N GLY A 81 3.05 -9.01 -12.17
CA GLY A 81 2.40 -9.67 -13.31
C GLY A 81 1.50 -8.71 -14.09
N ALA A 82 0.89 -7.74 -13.39
CA ALA A 82 0.19 -6.62 -14.00
C ALA A 82 1.20 -5.63 -14.61
N PRO A 83 1.03 -5.21 -15.88
CA PRO A 83 1.93 -4.23 -16.51
C PRO A 83 1.74 -2.78 -16.02
N SER A 84 0.58 -2.47 -15.45
CA SER A 84 0.16 -1.16 -14.96
C SER A 84 0.55 -0.94 -13.51
#